data_AF-A0A6G7X734-F1
#
_entry.id   AF-A0A6G7X734-F1
#
_cell.length_a   1.000
_cell.length_b   1.000
_cell.length_c   1.000
_cell.angle_alpha   90.00
_cell.angle_beta   90.00
_cell.angle_gamma   90.00
#
_symmetry.space_group_name_H-M   'P 1'
#
loop_
_entity.id
_entity.type
_entity.pdbx_description
1 polymer ?
#
loop_
_entity_poly.entity_id
_entity_poly.type
_entity_poly.pdbx_seq_one_letter_code
_entity_poly.pdbx_strand_id
1 'polypeptide(L)'
;MYEANEELAAILLKNGFIDTTSERDKNKGKREFRLNKNSRKKIYFDYINIRIENGFHVCDNKINLSENDLRLAFLYFKLNTSDLKDVFDDNKFSFTNSFERLESLKKELSNLKDFDVQKRRQNKIERILNFYTDINI
;
A
#
# COMPACT_ATOMS: atom_id res chain seq x y z
N MET A 1 12.32 -11.27 0.26
CA MET A 1 11.43 -10.92 -0.87
C MET A 1 10.20 -11.80 -0.75
N TYR A 2 9.03 -11.30 -1.10
CA TYR A 2 7.75 -12.00 -0.95
C TYR A 2 7.16 -12.31 -2.32
N GLU A 3 6.62 -13.51 -2.46
CA GLU A 3 5.99 -14.03 -3.68
C GLU A 3 4.48 -14.21 -3.47
N ALA A 4 3.72 -14.45 -4.55
CA ALA A 4 2.30 -14.76 -4.50
C ALA A 4 2.02 -16.17 -3.92
N ASN A 5 2.34 -16.37 -2.64
CA ASN A 5 2.28 -17.66 -1.96
C ASN A 5 1.59 -17.59 -0.58
N GLU A 6 1.58 -18.71 0.14
CA GLU A 6 0.96 -18.80 1.48
C GLU A 6 1.65 -17.94 2.54
N GLU A 7 2.95 -17.70 2.42
CA GLU A 7 3.69 -16.84 3.36
C GLU A 7 3.20 -15.40 3.26
N LEU A 8 3.15 -14.85 2.05
CA LEU A 8 2.63 -13.50 1.85
C LEU A 8 1.16 -13.43 2.27
N ALA A 9 0.35 -14.44 1.95
CA ALA A 9 -1.04 -14.49 2.39
C ALA A 9 -1.17 -14.44 3.93
N ALA A 10 -0.35 -15.19 4.66
CA ALA A 10 -0.35 -15.16 6.13
C ALA A 10 0.01 -13.77 6.67
N ILE A 11 0.97 -13.09 6.05
CA ILE A 11 1.35 -11.71 6.41
C ILE A 11 0.20 -10.74 6.17
N LEU A 12 -0.51 -10.86 5.04
CA LEU A 12 -1.70 -10.06 4.72
C LEU A 12 -2.77 -10.25 5.80
N LEU A 13 -3.09 -11.51 6.13
CA LEU A 13 -4.10 -11.85 7.14
C LEU A 13 -3.72 -11.30 8.53
N LYS A 14 -2.46 -11.46 8.94
CA LYS A 14 -1.93 -10.90 10.20
C LYS A 14 -2.05 -9.37 10.25
N ASN A 15 -1.99 -8.71 9.10
CA ASN A 15 -2.11 -7.26 8.96
C ASN A 15 -3.56 -6.74 8.81
N GLY A 16 -4.55 -7.60 9.05
CA GLY A 16 -5.97 -7.24 9.07
C GLY A 16 -6.65 -7.29 7.71
N PHE A 17 -6.00 -7.85 6.69
CA PHE A 17 -6.69 -8.19 5.45
C PHE A 17 -7.54 -9.43 5.65
N ILE A 18 -8.59 -9.55 4.84
CA ILE A 18 -9.44 -10.72 4.75
C ILE A 18 -9.34 -11.31 3.35
N ASP A 19 -9.35 -12.64 3.26
CA ASP A 19 -9.44 -13.36 2.00
C ASP A 19 -10.87 -13.23 1.45
N THR A 20 -11.03 -12.55 0.32
CA THR A 20 -12.30 -12.32 -0.36
C THR A 20 -12.38 -13.05 -1.70
N THR A 21 -11.54 -14.08 -1.88
CA THR A 21 -11.46 -14.83 -3.12
C THR A 21 -12.81 -15.47 -3.47
N SER A 22 -13.25 -15.28 -4.72
CA SER A 22 -14.45 -15.96 -5.23
C SER A 22 -14.21 -17.47 -5.38
N GLU A 23 -15.25 -18.31 -5.25
CA GLU A 23 -15.12 -19.76 -5.47
C GLU A 23 -14.55 -20.09 -6.85
N ARG A 24 -14.91 -19.30 -7.86
CA ARG A 24 -14.38 -19.45 -9.23
C ARG A 24 -12.87 -19.21 -9.28
N ASP A 25 -12.36 -18.22 -8.56
CA ASP A 25 -10.94 -17.88 -8.56
C ASP A 25 -10.13 -18.83 -7.67
N LYS A 26 -10.70 -19.31 -6.56
CA LYS A 26 -10.11 -20.40 -5.76
C LYS A 26 -9.85 -21.64 -6.60
N ASN A 27 -10.81 -22.05 -7.43
CA ASN A 27 -10.64 -23.19 -8.35
C ASN A 27 -9.52 -22.99 -9.38
N LYS A 28 -9.11 -21.74 -9.63
CA LYS A 28 -8.00 -21.39 -10.53
C LYS A 28 -6.68 -21.17 -9.78
N GLY A 29 -6.64 -21.38 -8.46
CA GLY A 29 -5.47 -21.12 -7.62
C GLY A 29 -5.15 -19.63 -7.47
N LYS A 30 -6.11 -18.73 -7.70
CA LYS A 30 -5.94 -17.28 -7.51
C LYS A 30 -6.45 -16.89 -6.13
N ARG A 31 -5.97 -15.75 -5.61
CA ARG A 31 -6.39 -15.24 -4.30
C ARG A 31 -6.64 -13.74 -4.33
N GLU A 32 -7.58 -13.28 -3.52
CA GLU A 32 -7.94 -11.87 -3.39
C GLU A 32 -8.00 -11.48 -1.92
N PHE A 33 -7.37 -10.36 -1.56
CA PHE A 33 -7.32 -9.85 -0.21
C PHE A 33 -7.76 -8.39 -0.14
N ARG A 34 -8.60 -8.06 0.86
CA ARG A 34 -9.09 -6.70 1.10
C ARG A 34 -9.02 -6.36 2.58
N LEU A 35 -8.87 -5.09 2.94
CA LEU A 35 -9.06 -4.66 4.34
C LEU A 35 -10.53 -4.69 4.79
N ASN A 36 -11.45 -4.55 3.85
CA ASN A 36 -12.89 -4.64 4.10
C ASN A 36 -13.53 -5.32 2.89
N LYS A 37 -14.50 -6.21 3.13
CA LYS A 37 -15.23 -6.95 2.10
C LYS A 37 -15.77 -6.06 0.98
N ASN A 38 -16.17 -4.83 1.31
CA ASN A 38 -16.77 -3.89 0.37
C ASN A 38 -15.77 -2.85 -0.18
N SER A 39 -14.51 -2.87 0.26
CA SER A 39 -13.47 -1.95 -0.23
C SER A 39 -13.22 -2.19 -1.71
N ARG A 40 -13.08 -1.12 -2.51
CA ARG A 40 -12.67 -1.24 -3.92
C ARG A 40 -11.20 -1.65 -4.08
N LYS A 41 -10.36 -1.29 -3.11
CA LYS A 41 -8.93 -1.64 -3.12
C LYS A 41 -8.73 -3.09 -2.74
N LYS A 42 -7.88 -3.81 -3.48
CA LYS A 42 -7.57 -5.21 -3.24
C LYS A 42 -6.17 -5.59 -3.70
N ILE A 43 -5.59 -6.56 -3.01
CA ILE A 43 -4.36 -7.25 -3.42
C ILE A 43 -4.81 -8.55 -4.07
N TYR A 44 -4.39 -8.79 -5.31
CA TYR A 44 -4.84 -9.94 -6.09
C TYR A 44 -3.64 -10.78 -6.53
N PHE A 45 -3.64 -12.05 -6.16
CA PHE A 45 -2.65 -13.02 -6.60
C PHE A 45 -3.17 -13.68 -7.88
N ASP A 46 -2.56 -13.33 -9.01
CA ASP A 46 -2.82 -13.93 -10.32
C ASP A 46 -1.66 -14.84 -10.70
N TYR A 47 -1.73 -16.08 -10.23
CA TYR A 47 -0.64 -17.06 -10.26
C TYR A 47 0.60 -16.51 -9.56
N ILE A 48 1.68 -16.23 -10.30
CA ILE A 48 2.92 -15.65 -9.76
C ILE A 48 2.87 -14.13 -9.59
N ASN A 49 1.85 -13.45 -10.11
CA ASN A 49 1.78 -12.00 -10.08
C ASN A 49 1.00 -11.51 -8.86
N ILE A 50 1.56 -10.52 -8.18
CA ILE A 50 0.90 -9.77 -7.12
C ILE A 50 0.44 -8.44 -7.73
N ARG A 51 -0.87 -8.23 -7.79
CA ARG A 51 -1.50 -7.02 -8.33
C ARG A 51 -2.09 -6.17 -7.22
N ILE A 52 -1.90 -4.87 -7.33
CA ILE A 52 -2.65 -3.88 -6.54
C ILE A 52 -3.73 -3.33 -7.45
N GLU A 53 -4.99 -3.50 -7.07
CA GLU A 53 -6.14 -3.08 -7.87
C GLU A 53 -7.04 -2.12 -7.08
N ASN A 54 -7.71 -1.21 -7.80
CA ASN A 54 -8.75 -0.32 -7.28
C ASN A 54 -10.00 -0.43 -8.16
N GLY A 55 -10.99 -1.18 -7.68
CA GLY A 55 -12.16 -1.55 -8.47
C GLY A 55 -11.80 -2.54 -9.56
N PHE A 56 -12.04 -2.17 -10.82
CA PHE A 56 -11.71 -2.99 -12.00
C PHE A 56 -10.37 -2.60 -12.63
N HIS A 57 -9.66 -1.62 -12.06
CA HIS A 57 -8.40 -1.13 -12.60
C HIS A 57 -7.23 -1.75 -11.86
N VAL A 58 -6.31 -2.37 -12.62
CA VAL A 58 -4.99 -2.73 -12.12
C VAL A 58 -4.18 -1.45 -12.00
N CYS A 59 -3.75 -1.12 -10.79
CA CYS A 59 -2.92 0.05 -10.54
C CYS A 59 -1.45 -0.25 -10.82
N ASP A 60 -0.96 -1.37 -10.28
CA ASP A 60 0.41 -1.84 -10.49
C ASP A 60 0.50 -3.35 -10.26
N ASN A 61 1.57 -3.98 -10.75
CA ASN A 61 1.85 -5.38 -10.52
C ASN A 61 3.34 -5.67 -10.38
N LYS A 62 3.67 -6.73 -9.64
CA LYS A 62 5.02 -7.28 -9.53
C LYS A 62 4.94 -8.80 -9.35
N ILE A 63 6.00 -9.49 -9.73
CA ILE A 63 6.14 -10.93 -9.42
C ILE A 63 6.59 -11.10 -7.97
N ASN A 64 7.50 -10.22 -7.52
CA ASN A 64 8.08 -10.24 -6.17
C ASN A 64 7.94 -8.87 -5.51
N LEU A 65 7.66 -8.85 -4.21
CA LEU A 65 7.66 -7.63 -3.39
C LEU A 65 8.88 -7.62 -2.47
N SER A 66 9.59 -6.51 -2.45
CA SER A 66 10.48 -6.21 -1.32
C SER A 66 9.67 -5.88 -0.07
N GLU A 67 10.34 -5.83 1.08
CA GLU A 67 9.71 -5.35 2.32
C GLU A 67 9.17 -3.93 2.17
N ASN A 68 9.91 -3.04 1.49
CA ASN A 68 9.45 -1.68 1.20
C ASN A 68 8.23 -1.64 0.29
N ASP A 69 8.17 -2.50 -0.73
CA ASP A 69 6.99 -2.62 -1.58
C ASP A 69 5.75 -3.03 -0.76
N LEU A 70 5.92 -3.97 0.17
CA LEU A 70 4.85 -4.42 1.02
C LEU A 70 4.41 -3.34 2.02
N ARG A 71 5.36 -2.57 2.60
CA ARG A 71 5.03 -1.40 3.42
C ARG A 71 4.25 -0.36 2.64
N LEU A 72 4.66 -0.08 1.40
CA LEU A 72 3.95 0.86 0.50
C LEU A 72 2.54 0.38 0.20
N ALA A 73 2.36 -0.91 -0.09
CA ALA A 73 1.04 -1.50 -0.28
C ALA A 73 0.21 -1.29 1.00
N PHE A 74 0.71 -1.65 2.19
CA PHE A 74 -0.04 -1.46 3.43
C PHE A 74 -0.38 0.01 3.71
N LEU A 75 0.53 0.94 3.43
CA LEU A 75 0.29 2.38 3.52
C LEU A 75 -0.88 2.80 2.61
N TYR A 76 -0.88 2.38 1.35
CA TYR A 76 -1.96 2.70 0.39
C TYR A 76 -3.34 2.25 0.86
N PHE A 77 -3.41 1.08 1.50
CA PHE A 77 -4.68 0.53 1.96
C PHE A 77 -5.17 1.19 3.25
N LYS A 78 -4.26 1.57 4.15
CA LYS A 78 -4.59 2.05 5.50
C LYS A 78 -4.69 3.58 5.64
N LEU A 79 -4.07 4.37 4.76
CA LEU A 79 -4.20 5.82 4.81
C LEU A 79 -5.64 6.30 4.55
N ASN A 80 -6.04 7.34 5.29
CA ASN A 80 -7.28 8.06 5.02
C ASN A 80 -7.18 8.85 3.69
N THR A 81 -8.31 9.23 3.11
CA THR A 81 -8.36 9.91 1.81
C THR A 81 -7.56 11.23 1.77
N SER A 82 -7.49 11.97 2.87
CA SER A 82 -6.74 13.24 2.91
C SER A 82 -5.24 13.02 2.83
N ASP A 83 -4.72 12.03 3.55
CA ASP A 83 -3.30 11.70 3.60
C ASP A 83 -2.86 10.90 2.37
N LEU A 84 -3.76 10.09 1.83
CA LEU A 84 -3.50 9.28 0.65
C LEU A 84 -3.14 10.13 -0.57
N LYS A 85 -3.79 11.28 -0.74
CA LYS A 85 -3.51 12.23 -1.84
C LYS A 85 -2.11 12.85 -1.78
N ASP A 86 -1.43 12.80 -0.63
CA ASP A 86 -0.08 13.33 -0.53
C ASP A 86 0.99 12.35 -1.02
N VAL A 87 0.64 11.06 -1.07
CA VAL A 87 1.56 9.96 -1.43
C VAL A 87 1.20 9.36 -2.78
N PHE A 88 -0.10 9.24 -3.08
CA PHE A 88 -0.63 8.52 -4.25
C PHE A 88 -1.51 9.44 -5.10
N ASP A 89 -0.94 9.96 -6.19
CA ASP A 89 -1.63 10.87 -7.12
C ASP A 89 -2.91 10.23 -7.67
N ASP A 90 -4.02 10.97 -7.64
CA ASP A 90 -5.34 10.54 -8.11
C ASP A 90 -5.83 9.20 -7.53
N ASN A 91 -5.35 8.81 -6.35
CA ASN A 91 -5.59 7.49 -5.74
C ASN A 91 -5.08 6.30 -6.56
N LYS A 92 -4.16 6.53 -7.50
CA LYS A 92 -3.52 5.48 -8.29
C LYS A 92 -2.26 5.03 -7.56
N PHE A 93 -2.17 3.74 -7.30
CA PHE A 93 -1.00 3.14 -6.69
C PHE A 93 0.06 2.84 -7.76
N SER A 94 1.32 3.18 -7.48
CA SER A 94 2.47 2.68 -8.23
C SER A 94 3.66 2.49 -7.31
N PHE A 95 4.32 1.34 -7.35
CA PHE A 95 5.45 1.06 -6.44
C PHE A 95 6.56 2.11 -6.58
N THR A 96 6.97 2.41 -7.82
CA THR A 96 8.07 3.33 -8.09
C THR A 96 7.73 4.76 -7.68
N ASN A 97 6.62 5.31 -8.22
CA ASN A 97 6.25 6.70 -7.97
C ASN A 97 5.95 6.97 -6.50
N SER A 98 5.31 6.01 -5.81
CA SER A 98 4.97 6.18 -4.39
C SER A 98 6.22 6.20 -3.51
N PHE A 99 7.23 5.39 -3.84
CA PHE A 99 8.51 5.40 -3.13
C PHE A 99 9.23 6.74 -3.31
N GLU A 100 9.34 7.22 -4.55
CA GLU A 100 9.93 8.53 -4.85
C GLU A 100 9.19 9.66 -4.14
N ARG A 101 7.85 9.58 -4.07
CA ARG A 101 7.05 10.57 -3.37
C ARG A 101 7.29 10.55 -1.86
N LEU A 102 7.44 9.38 -1.23
CA LEU A 102 7.81 9.30 0.19
C LEU A 102 9.18 9.94 0.47
N GLU A 103 10.17 9.71 -0.39
CA GLU A 103 11.49 10.35 -0.26
C GLU A 103 11.41 11.87 -0.44
N SER A 104 10.58 12.34 -1.38
CA SER A 104 10.27 13.76 -1.55
C SER A 104 9.62 14.36 -0.29
N LEU A 105 8.66 13.65 0.33
CA LEU A 105 8.01 14.09 1.57
C LEU A 105 9.00 14.18 2.76
N LYS A 106 9.95 13.24 2.87
CA LYS A 106 11.02 13.31 3.89
C LYS A 106 11.86 14.59 3.74
N LYS A 107 12.26 14.91 2.51
CA LYS A 107 13.00 16.15 2.21
C LYS A 107 12.16 17.40 2.49
N GLU A 108 10.89 17.39 2.09
CA GLU A 108 9.94 18.47 2.36
C GLU A 108 9.82 18.73 3.87
N LEU A 109 9.66 17.68 4.67
CA LEU A 109 9.57 17.80 6.13
C LEU A 109 10.84 18.40 6.75
N SER A 110 12.02 17.97 6.29
CA SER A 110 13.30 18.53 6.76
C SER A 110 13.33 20.04 6.54
N ASN A 111 13.07 20.48 5.30
CA ASN A 111 13.06 21.90 4.95
C ASN A 111 12.05 22.69 5.81
N LEU A 112 10.82 22.16 5.97
CA LEU A 112 9.80 22.86 6.76
C LEU A 112 10.20 23.00 8.22
N LYS A 113 10.88 22.00 8.80
CA LYS A 113 11.40 22.05 10.18
C LYS A 113 12.53 23.05 10.32
N ASP A 114 13.46 23.08 9.37
CA ASP A 114 14.62 23.99 9.40
C ASP A 114 14.19 25.47 9.40
N PHE A 115 13.11 25.80 8.69
CA PHE A 115 12.55 27.15 8.63
C PHE A 115 11.40 27.40 9.62
N ASP A 116 11.03 26.39 10.43
CA ASP A 116 9.91 26.44 11.39
C ASP A 116 8.53 26.84 10.81
N VAL A 117 8.29 26.61 9.51
CA VAL A 117 7.08 27.07 8.81
C VAL A 117 6.04 25.96 8.57
N GLN A 118 4.77 26.36 8.41
CA GLN A 118 3.67 25.47 8.02
C GLN A 118 3.46 24.25 8.93
N LYS A 119 3.36 24.47 10.24
CA LYS A 119 3.20 23.42 11.27
C LYS A 119 2.13 22.36 10.97
N ARG A 120 0.99 22.76 10.40
CA ARG A 120 -0.06 21.80 9.99
C ARG A 120 0.44 20.81 8.94
N ARG A 121 1.24 21.28 7.98
CA ARG A 121 1.84 20.45 6.94
C ARG A 121 2.92 19.54 7.53
N GLN A 122 3.79 20.07 8.40
CA GLN A 122 4.78 19.27 9.13
C GLN A 122 4.12 18.08 9.84
N ASN A 123 3.12 18.33 10.68
CA ASN A 123 2.41 17.30 11.44
C ASN A 123 1.75 16.26 10.52
N LYS A 124 1.23 16.68 9.36
CA LYS A 124 0.62 15.78 8.38
C LYS A 124 1.65 14.84 7.76
N ILE A 125 2.79 15.38 7.32
CA ILE A 125 3.87 14.58 6.73
C ILE A 125 4.47 13.63 7.77
N GLU A 126 4.73 14.11 8.99
CA GLU A 126 5.22 13.27 10.09
C GLU A 126 4.30 12.09 10.37
N ARG A 127 2.98 12.33 10.44
CA ARG A 127 2.01 11.26 10.63
C ARG A 127 2.09 10.21 9.53
N ILE A 128 2.20 10.62 8.26
CA ILE A 128 2.31 9.70 7.12
C ILE A 128 3.61 8.88 7.21
N LEU A 129 4.74 9.53 7.48
CA LEU A 129 6.05 8.89 7.54
C LEU A 129 6.16 7.93 8.73
N ASN A 130 5.67 8.33 9.90
CA ASN A 130 5.63 7.47 11.09
C ASN A 130 4.72 6.26 10.82
N PHE A 131 3.56 6.49 10.20
CA PHE A 131 2.70 5.38 9.83
C PHE A 131 3.39 4.40 8.87
N TYR A 132 4.19 4.89 7.92
CA TYR A 132 4.98 4.04 7.02
C TYR A 132 6.04 3.23 7.77
N THR A 133 6.76 3.83 8.73
CA THR A 133 7.81 3.14 9.50
C THR A 133 7.25 2.12 10.49
N ASP A 134 6.08 2.39 11.05
CA ASP A 134 5.46 1.56 12.09
C ASP A 134 4.72 0.33 11.51
N ILE A 135 4.67 0.20 10.18
CA ILE A 135 4.12 -0.98 9.52
C ILE A 135 5.02 -2.19 9.79
N ASN A 136 4.47 -3.13 10.56
CA ASN A 136 5.06 -4.43 10.83
C ASN A 136 4.71 -5.42 9.71
N ILE A 137 5.75 -6.00 9.12
CA ILE A 137 5.66 -7.06 8.12
C ILE A 137 5.96 -8.40 8.81
#